data_AF-A0ABD7BZZ1-F1
#
_entry.id   AF-A0ABD7BZZ1-F1
#
_cell.length_a   1.000
_cell.length_b   1.000
_cell.length_c   1.000
_cell.angle_alpha   90.00
_cell.angle_beta   90.00
_cell.angle_gamma   90.00
#
_symmetry.space_group_name_H-M   'P 1'
#
loop_
_entity.id
_entity.type
_entity.pdbx_description
1 polymer ?
#
loop_
_entity_poly.entity_id
_entity_poly.type
_entity_poly.pdbx_seq_one_letter_code
_entity_poly.pdbx_strand_id
1 'polypeptide(L)'
;MTTASPRLHRLVAAFDRGLLQLAPAWAASRAQSRVKAVAYRQAYEAAEKTHLRQASRDFGSGNTIVTMTGVALRNQARHLDRNQARHLDRNQARHLDRNHDIISGGLSTLVQNIIGPSGINIVPTPCDVDGNLVESLVDAILPLYHAWSKRPEVTWMHDWPSVQRRTGPLETRRR
;
A
#
# COMPACT_ATOMS: atom_id res chain seq x y z
N MET A 1 -4.41 -0.56 -30.92
CA MET A 1 -4.27 0.92 -30.85
C MET A 1 -2.81 1.27 -31.01
N THR A 2 -2.56 2.13 -31.98
CA THR A 2 -1.28 2.46 -32.62
C THR A 2 -0.22 2.88 -31.60
N THR A 3 0.58 1.92 -31.14
CA THR A 3 1.82 2.22 -30.42
C THR A 3 2.71 2.97 -31.40
N ALA A 4 2.83 4.30 -31.25
CA ALA A 4 3.85 5.04 -31.96
C ALA A 4 5.18 4.35 -31.68
N SER A 5 5.83 3.87 -32.75
CA SER A 5 7.07 3.08 -32.69
C SER A 5 8.08 3.79 -31.77
N PRO A 6 8.85 3.08 -30.92
CA PRO A 6 9.81 3.69 -29.98
C PRO A 6 10.83 4.62 -30.66
N ARG A 7 11.04 4.44 -31.97
CA ARG A 7 11.84 5.34 -32.82
C ARG A 7 11.22 6.74 -32.94
N LEU A 8 9.90 6.85 -33.08
CA LEU A 8 9.20 8.13 -33.21
C LEU A 8 9.29 8.96 -31.92
N HIS A 9 9.15 8.33 -30.75
CA HIS A 9 9.29 9.04 -29.48
C HIS A 9 10.71 9.61 -29.29
N ARG A 10 11.73 8.85 -29.68
CA ARG A 10 13.14 9.30 -29.63
C ARG A 10 13.41 10.46 -30.59
N LEU A 11 12.84 10.41 -31.80
CA LEU A 11 12.98 11.49 -32.79
C LEU A 11 12.30 12.78 -32.33
N VAL A 12 11.11 12.68 -31.74
CA VAL A 12 10.40 13.85 -31.16
C VAL A 12 11.21 14.45 -29.99
N ALA A 13 11.74 13.61 -29.10
CA ALA A 13 12.57 14.07 -27.98
C ALA A 13 13.89 14.71 -28.43
N ALA A 14 14.51 14.19 -29.50
CA ALA A 14 15.71 14.77 -30.10
C ALA A 14 15.42 16.12 -30.76
N PHE A 15 14.29 16.24 -31.46
CA PHE A 15 13.83 17.49 -32.07
C PHE A 15 13.53 18.57 -31.03
N ASP A 16 12.79 18.24 -29.97
CA ASP A 16 12.49 19.19 -28.89
C ASP A 16 13.77 19.63 -28.15
N ARG A 17 14.78 18.75 -28.06
CA ARG A 17 16.11 19.08 -27.51
C ARG A 17 16.91 20.03 -28.41
N GLY A 18 16.87 19.83 -29.73
CA GLY A 18 17.46 20.76 -30.69
C GLY A 18 16.77 22.13 -30.67
N LEU A 19 15.44 22.14 -30.57
CA LEU A 19 14.66 23.37 -30.42
C LEU A 19 14.97 24.14 -29.15
N LEU A 20 15.23 23.46 -28.03
CA LEU A 20 15.62 24.12 -26.78
C LEU A 20 16.95 24.89 -26.90
N GLN A 21 17.89 24.40 -27.72
CA GLN A 21 19.18 25.06 -27.93
C GLN A 21 19.09 26.25 -28.88
N LEU A 22 18.23 26.17 -29.89
CA LEU A 22 18.11 27.19 -30.94
C LEU A 22 17.05 28.26 -30.62
N ALA A 23 15.95 27.86 -29.99
CA ALA A 23 14.78 28.71 -29.75
C ALA A 23 14.06 28.28 -28.46
N PRO A 24 14.60 28.62 -27.28
CA PRO A 24 14.07 28.15 -25.99
C PRO A 24 12.62 28.59 -25.75
N ALA A 25 12.24 29.79 -26.20
CA ALA A 25 10.86 30.29 -26.06
C ALA A 25 9.85 29.47 -26.89
N TRP A 26 10.24 29.02 -28.08
CA TRP A 26 9.36 28.24 -28.95
C TRP A 26 9.22 26.80 -28.45
N ALA A 27 10.32 26.21 -27.98
CA ALA A 27 10.29 24.91 -27.33
C ALA A 27 9.42 24.91 -26.06
N ALA A 28 9.52 25.95 -25.23
CA ALA A 28 8.70 26.11 -24.02
C ALA A 28 7.21 26.27 -24.35
N SER A 29 6.86 27.11 -25.33
CA SER A 29 5.48 27.30 -25.80
C SER A 29 4.89 26.00 -26.35
N ARG A 30 5.68 25.23 -27.10
CA ARG A 30 5.29 23.91 -27.62
C ARG A 30 5.11 22.86 -26.51
N ALA A 31 5.97 22.86 -25.49
CA ALA A 31 5.81 21.98 -24.34
C ALA A 31 4.51 22.30 -23.57
N GLN A 32 4.22 23.59 -23.34
CA GLN A 32 2.99 24.03 -22.68
C GLN A 32 1.73 23.68 -23.49
N SER A 33 1.75 23.87 -24.81
CA SER A 33 0.60 23.54 -25.66
C SER A 33 0.33 22.03 -25.70
N ARG A 34 1.36 21.18 -25.64
CA ARG A 34 1.21 19.73 -25.53
C ARG A 34 0.58 19.30 -24.22
N VAL A 35 1.01 19.87 -23.09
CA VAL A 35 0.40 19.58 -21.77
C VAL A 35 -1.07 20.00 -21.76
N LYS A 36 -1.37 21.19 -22.29
CA LYS A 36 -2.76 21.67 -22.43
C LYS A 36 -3.60 20.75 -23.32
N ALA A 37 -3.07 20.33 -24.46
CA ALA A 37 -3.78 19.44 -25.39
C ALA A 37 -4.13 18.09 -24.75
N VAL A 38 -3.22 17.51 -23.96
CA VAL A 38 -3.48 16.27 -23.22
C VAL A 38 -4.55 16.50 -22.14
N ALA A 39 -4.46 17.59 -21.39
CA ALA A 39 -5.46 17.93 -20.37
C ALA A 39 -6.86 18.16 -20.96
N TYR A 40 -6.96 18.89 -22.08
CA TYR A 40 -8.23 19.06 -22.78
C TYR A 40 -8.79 17.74 -23.27
N ARG A 41 -7.95 16.89 -23.88
CA ARG A 41 -8.36 15.55 -24.32
C ARG A 41 -8.93 14.71 -23.17
N GLN A 42 -8.28 14.74 -22.01
CA GLN A 42 -8.75 14.03 -20.81
C GLN A 42 -10.07 14.61 -20.27
N ALA A 43 -10.24 15.94 -20.29
CA ALA A 43 -11.47 16.58 -19.86
C ALA A 43 -12.66 16.26 -20.79
N TYR A 44 -12.42 16.24 -22.11
CA TYR A 44 -13.43 15.81 -23.08
C TYR A 44 -13.78 14.33 -22.92
N GLU A 45 -12.77 13.47 -22.73
CA GLU A 45 -12.96 12.04 -22.52
C GLU A 45 -13.70 11.72 -21.20
N ALA A 46 -13.50 12.53 -20.16
CA ALA A 46 -14.21 12.38 -18.87
C ALA A 46 -15.69 12.79 -18.94
N ALA A 47 -16.03 13.75 -19.80
CA ALA A 47 -17.40 14.18 -20.02
C ALA A 47 -18.22 13.16 -20.84
N GLU A 48 -17.55 12.29 -21.59
CA GLU A 48 -18.19 11.27 -22.41
C GLU A 48 -18.64 10.06 -21.56
N LYS A 49 -19.93 9.69 -21.68
CA LYS A 49 -20.51 8.51 -21.02
C LYS A 49 -20.20 7.26 -21.84
N THR A 50 -18.95 6.83 -21.82
CA THR A 50 -18.53 5.56 -22.44
C THR A 50 -18.05 4.56 -21.38
N HIS A 51 -18.39 3.29 -21.57
CA HIS A 51 -17.95 2.17 -20.72
C HIS A 51 -16.65 1.53 -21.23
N LEU A 52 -16.24 1.84 -22.47
CA LEU A 52 -14.99 1.38 -23.08
C LEU A 52 -13.87 2.40 -22.86
N ARG A 53 -13.71 2.87 -21.62
CA ARG A 53 -12.66 3.83 -21.29
C ARG A 53 -11.30 3.15 -21.42
N GLN A 54 -10.43 3.71 -22.26
CA GLN A 54 -9.06 3.26 -22.33
C GLN A 54 -8.32 3.86 -21.13
N ALA A 55 -8.12 3.06 -20.09
CA ALA A 55 -7.25 3.45 -18.99
C ALA A 55 -5.85 3.74 -19.55
N SER A 56 -5.50 5.02 -19.69
CA SER A 56 -4.15 5.41 -20.04
C SER A 56 -3.25 5.04 -18.85
N ARG A 57 -2.60 3.89 -18.95
CA ARG A 57 -1.55 3.51 -18.01
C ARG A 57 -0.41 4.50 -18.21
N ASP A 58 -0.29 5.44 -17.29
CA ASP A 58 0.79 6.40 -17.30
C ASP A 58 2.07 5.64 -16.90
N PHE A 59 2.88 5.26 -17.89
CA PHE A 59 4.17 4.56 -17.68
C PHE A 59 5.28 5.53 -17.26
N GLY A 60 4.93 6.57 -16.50
CA GLY A 60 5.93 7.33 -15.78
C GLY A 60 6.69 6.38 -14.86
N SER A 61 8.02 6.34 -14.99
CA SER A 61 8.88 5.73 -13.97
C SER A 61 8.41 6.19 -12.59
N GLY A 62 8.43 5.32 -11.58
CA GLY A 62 8.11 5.71 -10.21
C GLY A 62 8.87 6.98 -9.78
N ASN A 63 10.07 7.17 -10.33
CA ASN A 63 10.87 8.38 -10.13
C ASN A 63 10.33 9.61 -10.88
N THR A 64 9.69 9.50 -12.05
CA THR A 64 9.05 10.63 -12.74
C THR A 64 7.76 11.06 -12.05
N ILE A 65 6.99 10.11 -11.50
CA ILE A 65 5.82 10.40 -10.67
C ILE A 65 6.28 11.04 -9.35
N VAL A 66 7.32 10.50 -8.69
CA VAL A 66 7.88 11.06 -7.45
C VAL A 66 8.63 12.37 -7.68
N THR A 67 9.17 12.66 -8.86
CA THR A 67 9.77 13.97 -9.16
C THR A 67 8.72 15.00 -9.57
N MET A 68 7.71 14.65 -10.37
CA MET A 68 6.55 15.52 -10.63
C MET A 68 5.80 15.82 -9.34
N THR A 69 5.49 14.80 -8.52
CA THR A 69 4.82 15.01 -7.23
C THR A 69 5.78 15.60 -6.21
N GLY A 70 7.03 15.18 -6.09
CA GLY A 70 7.96 15.70 -5.08
C GLY A 70 8.35 17.16 -5.31
N VAL A 71 8.54 17.59 -6.56
CA VAL A 71 8.78 19.01 -6.88
C VAL A 71 7.47 19.80 -6.85
N ALA A 72 6.35 19.26 -7.33
CA ALA A 72 5.05 19.93 -7.22
C ALA A 72 4.58 20.06 -5.76
N LEU A 73 4.77 19.05 -4.91
CA LEU A 73 4.42 19.04 -3.49
C LEU A 73 5.36 19.91 -2.66
N ARG A 74 6.67 19.95 -2.97
CA ARG A 74 7.61 20.87 -2.29
C ARG A 74 7.42 22.33 -2.72
N ASN A 75 7.08 22.57 -3.99
CA ASN A 75 6.80 23.92 -4.50
C ASN A 75 5.37 24.37 -4.17
N GLN A 76 4.40 23.45 -4.11
CA GLN A 76 3.04 23.71 -3.59
C GLN A 76 3.11 23.94 -2.08
N ALA A 77 3.72 23.07 -1.27
CA ALA A 77 3.79 23.26 0.19
C ALA A 77 4.46 24.59 0.61
N ARG A 78 5.32 25.17 -0.24
CA ARG A 78 5.90 26.50 -0.01
C ARG A 78 4.98 27.69 -0.35
N HIS A 79 3.92 27.49 -1.13
CA HIS A 79 2.99 28.54 -1.59
C HIS A 79 1.51 28.28 -1.27
N LEU A 80 1.21 27.17 -0.59
CA LEU A 80 -0.16 26.76 -0.33
C LEU A 80 -0.71 27.34 0.95
N ASP A 81 -1.92 27.89 0.85
CA ASP A 81 -2.77 28.23 1.98
C ASP A 81 -2.83 27.07 2.98
N ARG A 82 -2.92 27.40 4.28
CA ARG A 82 -2.85 26.47 5.42
C ARG A 82 -3.86 25.32 5.29
N ASN A 83 -4.95 25.54 4.58
CA ASN A 83 -5.97 24.53 4.31
C ASN A 83 -5.49 23.46 3.31
N GLN A 84 -4.74 23.82 2.28
CA GLN A 84 -4.32 22.89 1.24
C GLN A 84 -3.19 21.95 1.69
N ALA A 85 -2.30 22.40 2.58
CA ALA A 85 -1.35 21.53 3.28
C ALA A 85 -2.05 20.46 4.14
N ARG A 86 -3.13 20.83 4.85
CA ARG A 86 -3.96 19.88 5.60
C ARG A 86 -4.63 18.84 4.71
N HIS A 87 -5.00 19.20 3.48
CA HIS A 87 -5.59 18.24 2.53
C HIS A 87 -4.56 17.22 2.02
N LEU A 88 -3.30 17.63 1.83
CA LEU A 88 -2.22 16.73 1.42
C LEU A 88 -1.94 15.64 2.46
N ASP A 89 -1.76 16.03 3.72
CA ASP A 89 -1.49 15.11 4.83
C ASP A 89 -2.62 14.08 4.99
N ARG A 90 -3.88 14.54 4.95
CA ARG A 90 -5.05 13.64 4.96
C ARG A 90 -5.09 12.69 3.76
N ASN A 91 -4.65 13.12 2.58
CA ASN A 91 -4.62 12.24 1.41
C ASN A 91 -3.54 11.16 1.57
N GLN A 92 -2.35 11.51 2.06
CA GLN A 92 -1.31 10.52 2.37
C GLN A 92 -1.77 9.52 3.43
N ALA A 93 -2.38 9.99 4.51
CA ALA A 93 -2.96 9.13 5.54
C ALA A 93 -4.00 8.16 4.93
N ARG A 94 -4.93 8.65 4.11
CA ARG A 94 -5.94 7.80 3.43
C ARG A 94 -5.34 6.80 2.44
N HIS A 95 -4.24 7.15 1.78
CA HIS A 95 -3.55 6.23 0.88
C HIS A 95 -2.87 5.10 1.64
N LEU A 96 -2.24 5.41 2.77
CA LEU A 96 -1.64 4.40 3.64
C LEU A 96 -2.70 3.49 4.26
N ASP A 97 -3.80 4.07 4.74
CA ASP A 97 -4.94 3.35 5.31
C ASP A 97 -5.55 2.37 4.29
N ARG A 98 -5.80 2.82 3.06
CA ARG A 98 -6.30 1.97 1.99
C ARG A 98 -5.33 0.84 1.63
N ASN A 99 -4.02 1.13 1.58
CA ASN A 99 -3.02 0.09 1.34
C ASN A 99 -2.96 -0.91 2.49
N HIS A 100 -3.10 -0.44 3.73
CA HIS A 100 -3.16 -1.28 4.92
C HIS A 100 -4.36 -2.23 4.85
N ASP A 101 -5.55 -1.70 4.52
CA ASP A 101 -6.76 -2.51 4.37
C ASP A 101 -6.64 -3.57 3.27
N ILE A 102 -6.05 -3.22 2.12
CA ILE A 102 -5.83 -4.17 1.01
C ILE A 102 -4.89 -5.30 1.44
N ILE A 103 -3.78 -4.98 2.11
CA ILE A 103 -2.81 -5.98 2.55
C ILE A 103 -3.41 -6.84 3.66
N SER A 104 -4.05 -6.22 4.65
CA SER A 104 -4.69 -6.90 5.77
C SER A 104 -5.79 -7.85 5.31
N GLY A 105 -6.67 -7.38 4.42
CA GLY A 105 -7.74 -8.19 3.81
C GLY A 105 -7.18 -9.33 2.95
N GLY A 106 -6.22 -9.03 2.08
CA GLY A 106 -5.59 -10.04 1.23
C GLY A 106 -4.88 -11.14 2.04
N LEU A 107 -4.13 -10.76 3.09
CA LEU A 107 -3.49 -11.71 3.98
C LEU A 107 -4.52 -12.54 4.75
N SER A 108 -5.61 -11.92 5.22
CA SER A 108 -6.69 -12.61 5.92
C SER A 108 -7.37 -13.65 5.02
N THR A 109 -7.64 -13.31 3.75
CA THR A 109 -8.19 -14.26 2.77
C THR A 109 -7.22 -15.42 2.50
N LEU A 110 -5.92 -15.16 2.38
CA LEU A 110 -4.92 -16.21 2.21
C LEU A 110 -4.84 -17.13 3.44
N VAL A 111 -4.80 -16.56 4.63
CA VAL A 111 -4.81 -17.32 5.90
C VAL A 111 -6.06 -18.19 6.00
N GLN A 112 -7.23 -17.63 5.71
CA GLN A 112 -8.50 -18.32 5.72
C GLN A 112 -8.53 -19.53 4.75
N ASN A 113 -7.93 -19.36 3.56
CA ASN A 113 -7.88 -20.42 2.55
C ASN A 113 -6.81 -21.48 2.81
N ILE A 114 -5.69 -21.12 3.44
CA ILE A 114 -4.56 -22.02 3.68
C ILE A 114 -4.71 -22.77 5.02
N ILE A 115 -4.96 -22.04 6.10
CA ILE A 115 -5.01 -22.57 7.47
C ILE A 115 -6.44 -23.02 7.83
N GLY A 116 -7.43 -22.43 7.19
CA GLY A 116 -8.85 -22.66 7.47
C GLY A 116 -9.43 -21.65 8.47
N PRO A 117 -10.77 -21.66 8.66
CA PRO A 117 -11.49 -20.67 9.47
C PRO A 117 -11.07 -20.59 10.93
N SER A 118 -10.66 -21.74 11.47
CA SER A 118 -10.33 -21.87 12.88
C SER A 118 -8.90 -21.40 13.19
N GLY A 119 -8.08 -21.11 12.18
CA GLY A 119 -6.68 -20.73 12.38
C GLY A 119 -5.82 -21.84 13.02
N ILE A 120 -4.64 -21.47 13.53
CA ILE A 120 -3.75 -22.38 14.28
C ILE A 120 -4.20 -22.36 15.75
N ASN A 121 -4.77 -23.46 16.22
CA ASN A 121 -5.13 -23.63 17.63
C ASN A 121 -4.15 -24.56 18.34
N ILE A 122 -3.88 -24.26 19.60
CA ILE A 122 -3.10 -25.13 20.49
C ILE A 122 -4.12 -26.02 21.20
N VAL A 123 -4.13 -27.30 20.85
CA VAL A 123 -4.97 -28.31 21.51
C VAL A 123 -4.08 -29.14 22.43
N PRO A 124 -4.30 -29.12 23.75
CA PRO A 124 -3.54 -29.98 24.66
C PRO A 124 -3.91 -31.44 24.39
N THR A 125 -2.91 -32.32 24.41
CA THR A 125 -3.09 -33.77 24.24
C THR A 125 -2.61 -34.50 25.49
N PRO A 126 -3.37 -34.46 26.60
CA PRO A 126 -3.02 -35.18 27.82
C PRO A 126 -3.24 -36.68 27.61
N CYS A 127 -2.22 -37.47 27.89
CA CYS A 127 -2.29 -38.92 27.84
C CYS A 127 -2.32 -39.50 29.26
N ASP A 128 -3.05 -40.59 29.44
CA ASP A 128 -3.03 -41.40 30.66
C ASP A 128 -1.71 -42.20 30.77
N VAL A 129 -1.49 -42.86 31.91
CA VAL A 129 -0.33 -43.75 32.14
C VAL A 129 -0.22 -44.87 31.10
N ASP A 130 -1.36 -45.28 30.54
CA ASP A 130 -1.45 -46.29 29.48
C ASP A 130 -1.30 -45.70 28.05
N GLY A 131 -1.08 -44.39 27.92
CA GLY A 131 -0.88 -43.70 26.64
C GLY A 131 -2.17 -43.33 25.89
N ASN A 132 -3.34 -43.56 26.48
CA ASN A 132 -4.63 -43.19 25.90
C ASN A 132 -4.91 -41.69 26.08
N LEU A 133 -5.45 -41.03 25.05
CA LEU A 133 -5.84 -39.62 25.11
C LEU A 133 -7.03 -39.44 26.05
N VAL A 134 -6.90 -38.55 27.03
CA VAL A 134 -7.96 -38.24 27.99
C VAL A 134 -8.75 -37.03 27.51
N GLU A 135 -9.78 -37.26 26.69
CA GLU A 135 -10.59 -36.20 26.06
C GLU A 135 -11.34 -35.33 27.09
N SER A 136 -11.83 -35.93 28.18
CA SER A 136 -12.50 -35.19 29.27
C SER A 136 -11.62 -34.14 29.92
N LEU A 137 -10.30 -34.37 29.95
CA LEU A 137 -9.34 -33.41 30.49
C LEU A 137 -9.03 -32.31 29.47
N VAL A 138 -9.04 -32.62 28.17
CA VAL A 138 -8.92 -31.62 27.11
C VAL A 138 -10.07 -30.62 27.18
N ASP A 139 -11.30 -31.11 27.33
CA ASP A 139 -12.51 -30.29 27.45
C ASP A 139 -12.49 -29.37 28.68
N ALA A 140 -11.81 -29.79 29.76
CA ALA A 140 -11.63 -28.95 30.94
C ALA A 140 -10.52 -27.90 30.78
N ILE A 141 -9.40 -28.26 30.13
CA ILE A 141 -8.24 -27.38 29.98
C ILE A 141 -8.48 -26.30 28.92
N LEU A 142 -9.11 -26.64 27.79
CA LEU A 142 -9.27 -25.71 26.67
C LEU A 142 -9.96 -24.40 27.08
N PRO A 143 -11.10 -24.39 27.79
CA PRO A 143 -11.75 -23.15 28.23
C PRO A 143 -10.86 -22.31 29.15
N LEU A 144 -10.15 -22.95 30.08
CA LEU A 144 -9.22 -22.29 31.00
C LEU A 144 -8.06 -21.66 30.24
N TYR A 145 -7.50 -22.38 29.27
CA TYR A 145 -6.42 -21.89 28.41
C TYR A 145 -6.88 -20.71 27.55
N HIS A 146 -8.08 -20.77 26.97
CA HIS A 146 -8.65 -19.66 26.20
C HIS A 146 -8.91 -18.42 27.06
N ALA A 147 -9.39 -18.60 28.30
CA ALA A 147 -9.60 -17.49 29.23
C ALA A 147 -8.27 -16.86 29.65
N TRP A 148 -7.28 -17.67 30.00
CA TRP A 148 -5.94 -17.23 30.34
C TRP A 148 -5.25 -16.52 29.18
N SER A 149 -5.35 -17.05 27.96
CA SER A 149 -4.69 -16.49 26.76
C SER A 149 -5.12 -15.05 26.45
N LYS A 150 -6.33 -14.65 26.85
CA LYS A 150 -6.81 -13.27 26.69
C LYS A 150 -6.09 -12.30 27.61
N ARG A 151 -5.71 -12.74 28.81
CA ARG A 151 -5.14 -11.90 29.86
C ARG A 151 -4.16 -12.72 30.74
N PRO A 152 -3.00 -13.11 30.20
CA PRO A 152 -2.05 -14.03 30.86
C PRO A 152 -1.17 -13.36 31.93
N GLU A 153 -1.10 -12.03 31.96
CA GLU A 153 -0.23 -11.26 32.87
C GLU A 153 -1.02 -10.62 34.02
N VAL A 154 -0.32 -10.33 35.12
CA VAL A 154 -0.89 -9.77 36.37
C VAL A 154 -1.55 -8.40 36.16
N THR A 155 -1.12 -7.64 35.15
CA THR A 155 -1.69 -6.32 34.82
C THR A 155 -2.95 -6.43 33.96
N TRP A 156 -3.20 -7.60 33.33
CA TRP A 156 -4.34 -7.85 32.45
C TRP A 156 -4.45 -6.89 31.24
N MET A 157 -3.34 -6.27 30.81
CA MET A 157 -3.34 -5.27 29.72
C MET A 157 -3.00 -5.86 28.35
N HIS A 158 -2.33 -7.00 28.31
CA HIS A 158 -1.86 -7.62 27.09
C HIS A 158 -2.43 -9.03 26.90
N ASP A 159 -2.75 -9.38 25.66
CA ASP A 159 -3.04 -10.75 25.22
C ASP A 159 -1.75 -11.59 25.10
N TRP A 160 -1.90 -12.92 25.06
CA TRP A 160 -0.76 -13.84 24.99
C TRP A 160 0.21 -13.58 23.83
N PRO A 161 -0.23 -13.40 22.57
CA PRO A 161 0.65 -13.00 21.47
C PRO A 161 1.40 -11.67 21.73
N SER A 162 0.75 -10.70 22.37
CA SER A 162 1.35 -9.43 22.73
C SER A 162 2.40 -9.55 23.83
N VAL A 163 2.21 -10.46 24.79
CA VAL A 163 3.24 -10.78 25.79
C VAL A 163 4.42 -11.46 25.11
N GLN A 164 4.20 -12.48 24.27
CA GLN A 164 5.27 -13.17 23.54
C GLN A 164 6.16 -12.25 22.71
N ARG A 165 5.57 -11.27 22.02
CA ARG A 165 6.33 -10.27 21.26
C ARG A 165 7.21 -9.39 22.15
N ARG A 166 6.74 -9.06 23.36
CA ARG A 166 7.49 -8.26 24.34
C ARG A 166 8.58 -9.08 25.02
N THR A 167 8.30 -10.35 25.32
CA THR A 167 9.22 -11.30 25.96
C THR A 167 10.11 -12.04 24.96
N GLY A 168 10.13 -11.62 23.69
CA GLY A 168 10.98 -12.21 22.65
C GLY A 168 12.45 -12.32 23.10
N PRO A 169 13.24 -13.20 22.46
CA PRO A 169 14.48 -13.73 23.03
C PRO A 169 15.40 -12.64 23.56
N LEU A 170 15.61 -12.62 24.88
CA LEU A 170 16.54 -11.70 25.55
C LEU A 170 18.02 -12.01 25.22
N GLU A 171 18.30 -13.05 24.43
CA GLU A 171 19.64 -13.53 24.13
C GLU A 171 20.47 -12.61 23.22
N THR A 172 19.86 -11.64 22.53
CA THR A 172 20.59 -10.76 21.58
C THR A 172 20.86 -9.34 22.09
N ARG A 173 20.43 -8.98 23.32
CA ARG A 173 20.62 -7.62 23.89
C ARG A 173 21.79 -7.46 24.87
N ARG A 174 22.64 -8.48 25.03
CA ARG A 174 23.93 -8.37 25.74
C ARG A 174 25.09 -8.68 24.81
N ARG A 175 25.46 -7.74 23.94
CA ARG A 175 26.84 -7.49 23.48
C ARG A 175 26.98 -6.04 23.06
#